data_AF-A0A5B8A4Z6-F1
#
_entry.id   AF-A0A5B8A4Z6-F1
#
_cell.length_a   1.000
_cell.length_b   1.000
_cell.length_c   1.000
_cell.angle_alpha   90.00
_cell.angle_beta   90.00
_cell.angle_gamma   90.00
#
_symmetry.space_group_name_H-M   'P 1'
#
loop_
_entity.id
_entity.type
_entity.pdbx_description
1 polymer ?
#
loop_
_entity_poly.entity_id
_entity_poly.type
_entity_poly.pdbx_seq_one_letter_code
_entity_poly.pdbx_strand_id
1 'polypeptide(L)'
;MCERQVRYVSRHHLVPREEGGRHGPVVDLCQPCHSTVHLLLTNRILAKQYSTIEALRSAEELQKYLHWIRRSRVEHISNRRRKQ
;
A
#
# COMPACT_ATOMS: atom_id res chain seq x y z
N MET A 1 -6.43 -1.00 4.74
CA MET A 1 -5.61 -2.22 4.50
C MET A 1 -4.77 -2.50 5.76
N CYS A 2 -4.47 -3.78 6.04
CA CYS A 2 -4.13 -4.43 7.33
C CYS A 2 -5.19 -4.48 8.43
N GLU A 3 -6.25 -3.65 8.41
CA GLU A 3 -7.42 -3.75 9.33
C GLU A 3 -7.09 -3.66 10.82
N ARG A 4 -5.87 -3.25 11.14
CA ARG A 4 -5.47 -2.96 12.52
C ARG A 4 -5.88 -1.55 12.89
N GLN A 5 -6.19 -1.37 14.16
CA GLN A 5 -6.27 -0.04 14.75
C GLN A 5 -4.84 0.51 14.87
N VAL A 6 -4.56 1.58 14.13
CA VAL A 6 -3.25 2.24 14.07
C VAL A 6 -3.40 3.70 14.47
N ARG A 7 -2.36 4.28 15.07
CA ARG A 7 -2.39 5.70 15.47
C ARG A 7 -2.34 6.67 14.29
N TYR A 8 -1.64 6.28 13.22
CA TYR A 8 -1.40 7.14 12.07
C TYR A 8 -1.57 6.40 10.75
N VAL A 9 -2.19 7.07 9.80
CA VAL A 9 -2.33 6.64 8.41
C VAL A 9 -1.92 7.79 7.48
N SER A 10 -1.45 7.42 6.30
CA SER A 10 -1.12 8.35 5.22
C SER A 10 -1.99 8.03 4.02
N ARG A 11 -2.47 9.08 3.33
CA ARG A 11 -3.18 8.96 2.07
C ARG A 11 -2.24 8.40 0.99
N HIS A 12 -2.67 7.31 0.37
CA HIS A 12 -1.99 6.66 -0.74
C HIS A 12 -2.88 6.72 -1.98
N HIS A 13 -2.35 7.20 -3.10
CA HIS A 13 -3.07 7.24 -4.37
C HIS A 13 -2.81 5.91 -5.10
N LEU A 14 -3.86 5.15 -5.38
CA LEU A 14 -3.74 3.86 -6.07
C LEU A 14 -3.38 4.01 -7.55
N VAL A 15 -3.76 5.14 -8.14
CA VAL A 15 -3.34 5.54 -9.49
C VAL A 15 -2.41 6.74 -9.37
N PRO A 16 -1.18 6.67 -9.91
CA PRO A 16 -0.26 7.80 -9.93
C PRO A 16 -0.90 9.02 -10.61
N ARG A 17 -0.57 10.22 -10.13
CA ARG A 17 -1.07 11.48 -10.70
C ARG A 17 -0.72 11.65 -12.18
N GLU A 18 0.40 11.06 -12.61
CA GLU A 18 0.90 11.11 -13.99
C GLU A 18 0.07 10.24 -14.96
N GLU A 19 -0.63 9.22 -14.46
CA GLU A 19 -1.53 8.37 -15.26
C GLU A 19 -3.00 8.83 -15.16
N GLY A 20 -3.24 10.10 -14.78
CA GLY A 20 -4.60 10.65 -14.62
C GLY A 20 -5.25 10.40 -13.26
N GLY A 21 -4.50 9.84 -12.29
CA GLY A 21 -4.97 9.56 -10.93
C GLY A 21 -5.24 10.78 -10.05
N ARG A 22 -5.31 12.00 -10.60
CA ARG A 22 -5.59 13.25 -9.85
C ARG A 22 -6.95 13.20 -9.13
N HIS A 23 -7.91 12.43 -9.67
CA HIS A 23 -9.20 12.11 -9.04
C HIS A 23 -9.37 10.60 -8.79
N GLY A 24 -8.27 9.85 -8.83
CA GLY A 24 -8.29 8.40 -8.62
C GLY A 24 -8.61 8.03 -7.17
N PRO A 25 -8.96 6.76 -6.92
CA PRO A 25 -9.27 6.29 -5.57
C PRO A 25 -8.05 6.45 -4.66
N VAL A 26 -8.28 7.12 -3.53
CA VAL A 26 -7.30 7.33 -2.46
C VAL A 26 -7.65 6.43 -1.30
N VAL A 27 -6.64 5.84 -0.68
CA VAL A 27 -6.81 4.92 0.44
C VAL A 27 -5.90 5.31 1.59
N ASP A 28 -6.39 5.11 2.81
CA ASP A 28 -5.59 5.32 4.01
C ASP A 28 -4.80 4.05 4.35
N LEU A 29 -3.47 4.18 4.34
CA LEU A 29 -2.54 3.12 4.68
C LEU A 29 -1.70 3.52 5.88
N CYS A 30 -1.50 2.60 6.82
CA CYS A 30 -0.49 2.80 7.87
C CYS A 30 0.92 2.80 7.26
N GLN A 31 1.87 3.43 7.94
CA GLN A 31 3.24 3.55 7.43
C GLN A 31 3.86 2.20 7.00
N PRO A 32 3.73 1.10 7.77
CA PRO A 32 4.21 -0.21 7.35
C PRO A 32 3.59 -0.69 6.03
N CYS A 33 2.27 -0.58 5.90
CA CYS A 33 1.57 -1.03 4.69
C CYS A 33 1.93 -0.17 3.50
N HIS A 34 2.03 1.15 3.69
CA HIS A 34 2.41 2.06 2.63
C HIS A 34 3.83 1.78 2.14
N SER A 35 4.79 1.60 3.06
CA SER A 35 6.16 1.24 2.72
C SER A 35 6.29 -0.13 2.07
N THR A 36 5.47 -1.11 2.45
CA THR A 36 5.50 -2.44 1.83
C THR A 36 4.82 -2.46 0.46
N VAL A 37 3.69 -1.78 0.29
CA VAL A 37 3.01 -1.63 -1.01
C VAL A 37 3.98 -1.07 -2.02
N HIS A 38 4.66 0.03 -1.66
CA HIS A 38 5.73 0.50 -2.49
C HIS A 38 6.79 -0.58 -2.62
N LEU A 39 7.38 -1.14 -1.54
CA LEU A 39 8.45 -2.16 -1.62
C LEU A 39 8.23 -3.26 -2.66
N LEU A 40 7.02 -3.80 -2.73
CA LEU A 40 6.68 -4.95 -3.57
C LEU A 40 6.15 -4.55 -4.96
N LEU A 41 5.43 -3.44 -5.05
CA LEU A 41 4.72 -3.04 -6.27
C LEU A 41 5.26 -1.72 -6.81
N THR A 42 5.46 -1.65 -8.11
CA THR A 42 5.81 -0.39 -8.79
C THR A 42 4.54 0.42 -9.08
N ASN A 43 4.70 1.73 -9.27
CA ASN A 43 3.59 2.63 -9.60
C ASN A 43 2.84 2.16 -10.87
N ARG A 44 3.55 1.63 -11.87
CA ARG A 44 2.94 1.08 -13.09
C ARG A 44 2.06 -0.15 -12.81
N ILE A 45 2.50 -1.05 -11.93
CA ILE A 45 1.71 -2.23 -11.56
C ILE A 45 0.47 -1.81 -10.76
N LEU A 46 0.64 -0.88 -9.82
CA LEU A 46 -0.48 -0.30 -9.06
C LEU A 46 -1.53 0.31 -9.98
N ALA A 47 -1.12 1.15 -10.94
CA ALA A 47 -2.02 1.77 -11.90
C ALA A 47 -2.76 0.75 -12.78
N LYS A 48 -2.05 -0.28 -13.26
CA LYS A 48 -2.57 -1.22 -14.26
C LYS A 48 -3.41 -2.36 -13.66
N GLN A 49 -3.00 -2.91 -12.51
CA GLN A 49 -3.57 -4.14 -11.96
C GLN A 49 -4.25 -3.94 -10.60
N TYR A 50 -3.81 -2.95 -9.82
CA TYR A 50 -4.25 -2.75 -8.43
C TYR A 50 -4.79 -1.34 -8.20
N SER A 51 -5.56 -0.83 -9.16
CA SER A 51 -6.11 0.53 -9.15
C SER A 51 -7.28 0.72 -8.17
N THR A 52 -7.70 -0.34 -7.47
CA THR A 52 -8.73 -0.31 -6.40
C THR A 52 -8.19 -0.93 -5.11
N ILE A 53 -8.80 -0.59 -3.96
CA ILE A 53 -8.36 -1.11 -2.67
C ILE A 53 -8.61 -2.61 -2.55
N GLU A 54 -9.67 -3.10 -3.18
CA GLU A 54 -10.04 -4.51 -3.26
C GLU A 54 -8.98 -5.27 -4.06
N ALA A 55 -8.60 -4.76 -5.23
CA ALA A 55 -7.54 -5.37 -6.05
C ALA A 55 -6.21 -5.38 -5.29
N LEU A 56 -5.83 -4.26 -4.66
CA LEU A 56 -4.61 -4.17 -3.87
C LEU A 56 -4.61 -5.14 -2.66
N ARG A 57 -5.76 -5.32 -2.01
CA ARG A 57 -5.92 -6.29 -0.90
C ARG A 57 -5.84 -7.74 -1.37
N SER A 58 -6.18 -8.01 -2.63
CA SER A 58 -6.14 -9.34 -3.25
C SER A 58 -4.81 -9.65 -3.96
N ALA A 59 -3.89 -8.68 -4.05
CA ALA A 59 -2.56 -8.88 -4.62
C ALA A 59 -1.82 -10.05 -3.93
N GLU A 60 -1.35 -11.00 -4.71
CA GLU A 60 -0.72 -12.23 -4.21
C GLU A 60 0.58 -11.93 -3.47
N GLU A 61 1.36 -10.97 -3.98
CA GLU A 61 2.61 -10.49 -3.39
C GLU A 61 2.40 -9.93 -1.97
N LEU A 62 1.22 -9.37 -1.72
CA LEU A 62 0.86 -8.76 -0.44
C LEU A 62 0.23 -9.75 0.54
N GLN A 63 -0.28 -10.91 0.12
CA GLN A 63 -1.01 -11.82 1.01
C GLN A 63 -0.19 -12.28 2.21
N LYS A 64 1.06 -12.71 1.97
CA LYS A 64 1.97 -13.14 3.04
C LYS A 64 2.23 -12.01 4.04
N TYR A 65 2.47 -10.81 3.52
CA TYR A 65 2.68 -9.63 4.36
C TYR A 65 1.42 -9.27 5.14
N LEU A 66 0.25 -9.23 4.51
CA LEU A 66 -1.03 -8.88 5.14
C LEU A 66 -1.41 -9.85 6.24
N HIS A 67 -1.16 -11.15 6.05
CA HIS A 67 -1.37 -12.16 7.09
C HIS A 67 -0.46 -11.92 8.30
N TRP A 68 0.82 -11.66 8.06
CA TRP A 68 1.80 -11.41 9.13
C TRP A 68 1.53 -10.09 9.86
N ILE A 69 1.36 -9.00 9.12
CA ILE A 69 1.24 -7.65 9.71
C ILE A 69 -0.01 -7.52 10.56
N ARG A 70 -1.12 -8.19 10.21
CA ARG A 70 -2.38 -8.23 10.99
C ARG A 70 -2.17 -8.72 12.42
N ARG A 71 -1.23 -9.65 12.63
CA ARG A 71 -0.89 -10.23 13.93
C ARG A 71 0.25 -9.50 14.63
N SER A 72 0.89 -8.57 13.93
CA SER A 72 2.07 -7.85 14.40
C SER A 72 1.68 -6.50 15.02
N ARG A 73 2.42 -6.07 16.06
CA ARG A 73 2.24 -4.77 16.72
C ARG A 73 3.16 -3.68 16.13
N VAL A 74 3.70 -3.91 14.94
CA VAL A 74 4.61 -2.98 14.28
C VAL A 74 3.85 -1.76 13.79
N GLU A 75 4.24 -0.59 14.31
CA GLU A 75 3.72 0.72 13.89
C GLU A 75 4.62 1.40 12.85
N HIS A 76 5.91 1.02 12.76
CA HIS A 76 6.85 1.60 11.81
C HIS A 76 7.82 0.55 11.23
N ILE A 77 8.01 0.56 9.90
CA ILE A 77 9.00 -0.26 9.19
C ILE A 77 9.88 0.65 8.34
N SER A 78 11.18 0.62 8.59
CA SER A 78 12.18 1.30 7.76
C SER A 78 12.57 0.42 6.57
N ASN A 79 11.84 0.54 5.46
CA ASN A 79 12.29 -0.05 4.20
C ASN A 79 13.35 0.85 3.56
N ARG A 80 14.59 0.35 3.41
CA ARG A 80 15.63 0.99 2.61
C ARG A 80 15.31 0.84 1.12
N ARG A 81 14.24 1.48 0.66
CA ARG A 81 13.97 1.65 -0.76
C ARG A 81 14.88 2.77 -1.27
N ARG A 82 15.69 2.52 -2.30
CA ARG A 82 16.23 3.64 -3.10
C ARG A 82 15.01 4.38 -3.67
N LYS A 83 14.94 5.70 -3.48
CA LYS A 83 13.89 6.56 -4.05
C LYS A 83 13.68 6.16 -5.53
N GLN A 84 12.47 5.76 -5.88
CA GLN A 84 12.01 5.76 -7.28
C GLN A 84 11.56 7.17 -7.62
#